data_AF-A0A2D3WID8-F1
#
_entry.id   AF-A0A2D3WID8-F1
#
_cell.length_a   1.000
_cell.length_b   1.000
_cell.length_c   1.000
_cell.angle_alpha   90.00
_cell.angle_beta   90.00
_cell.angle_gamma   90.00
#
_symmetry.space_group_name_H-M   'P 1'
#
loop_
_entity.id
_entity.type
_entity.pdbx_description
1 polymer ?
#
loop_
_entity_poly.entity_id
_entity_poly.type
_entity_poly.pdbx_seq_one_letter_code
_entity_poly.pdbx_strand_id
1 'polypeptide(L)'
;MPMQNKSDRKNTDILMKPEEIVIRYYELLYGGSIGKLKELMVGSSYRMTLEAFGLRLSLKNPVFKSLLEKIEEDDKTLKKVEELLCAELAYRKISPEIQIVEVEMNGEERMTVHFTENKKEKKLYFSKKNEVWKIDYYAGRRIS
;
A
#
# COMPACT_ATOMS: atom_id res chain seq x y z
N MET A 1 0.44 44.17 13.90
CA MET A 1 1.53 43.18 13.78
C MET A 1 1.99 42.77 15.17
N PRO A 2 2.45 41.53 15.42
CA PRO A 2 1.91 40.21 15.07
C PRO A 2 1.80 39.35 16.37
N MET A 3 1.40 38.08 16.48
CA MET A 3 1.39 36.93 15.59
C MET A 3 0.19 36.01 15.90
N GLN A 4 -0.33 35.43 14.83
CA GLN A 4 -1.20 34.27 14.81
C GLN A 4 -0.52 33.05 15.43
N ASN A 5 -1.14 32.42 16.43
CA ASN A 5 -0.84 31.02 16.73
C ASN A 5 -1.49 30.14 15.67
N LYS A 6 -0.63 29.67 14.77
CA LYS A 6 -0.95 28.65 13.78
C LYS A 6 -1.45 27.41 14.50
N SER A 7 -2.59 26.94 14.04
CA SER A 7 -3.18 25.65 14.29
C SER A 7 -2.13 24.54 14.45
N ASP A 8 -2.06 24.00 15.66
CA ASP A 8 -1.61 22.62 15.89
C ASP A 8 -2.53 21.69 15.10
N ARG A 9 -2.18 21.42 13.85
CA ARG A 9 -2.62 20.19 13.20
C ARG A 9 -1.95 19.06 13.97
N LYS A 10 -2.58 18.64 15.07
CA LYS A 10 -2.42 17.29 15.60
C LYS A 10 -2.80 16.37 14.45
N ASN A 11 -1.78 15.93 13.72
CA ASN A 11 -1.86 14.75 12.88
C ASN A 11 -2.14 13.63 13.87
N THR A 12 -3.42 13.36 14.13
CA THR A 12 -3.84 12.10 14.72
C THR A 12 -3.44 11.06 13.70
N ASP A 13 -2.19 10.60 13.77
CA ASP A 13 -1.79 9.31 13.25
C ASP A 13 -2.63 8.31 14.03
N ILE A 14 -3.84 8.06 13.52
CA ILE A 14 -4.72 7.03 14.03
C ILE A 14 -3.88 5.75 13.92
N LEU A 15 -3.52 5.19 15.08
CA LEU A 15 -2.85 3.90 15.19
C LEU A 15 -3.83 2.84 14.70
N MET A 16 -3.88 2.64 13.38
CA MET A 16 -4.72 1.64 12.76
C MET A 16 -4.19 0.25 13.10
N LYS A 17 -5.12 -0.66 13.39
CA LYS A 17 -4.80 -2.07 13.54
C LYS A 17 -4.52 -2.68 12.16
N PRO A 18 -3.69 -3.74 12.06
CA PRO A 18 -3.38 -4.38 10.79
C PRO A 18 -4.59 -4.79 9.95
N GLU A 19 -5.67 -5.29 10.57
CA GLU A 19 -6.92 -5.63 9.88
C GLU A 19 -7.60 -4.41 9.23
N GLU A 20 -7.58 -3.25 9.89
CA GLU A 20 -8.11 -1.99 9.34
C GLU A 20 -7.25 -1.50 8.18
N ILE A 21 -5.93 -1.69 8.28
CA ILE A 21 -4.99 -1.36 7.20
C ILE A 21 -5.26 -2.22 5.96
N VAL A 22 -5.62 -3.50 6.10
CA VAL A 22 -6.00 -4.35 4.96
C VAL A 22 -7.19 -3.74 4.21
N ILE A 23 -8.26 -3.39 4.92
CA ILE A 23 -9.45 -2.78 4.31
C ILE A 23 -9.06 -1.46 3.62
N ARG A 24 -8.34 -0.59 4.32
CA ARG A 24 -7.93 0.71 3.80
C ARG A 24 -7.01 0.60 2.58
N TYR A 25 -6.13 -0.39 2.55
CA TYR A 25 -5.26 -0.69 1.41
C TYR A 25 -6.09 -0.96 0.15
N TYR A 26 -7.10 -1.83 0.25
CA TYR A 26 -7.96 -2.15 -0.89
C TYR A 26 -8.87 -0.98 -1.31
N GLU A 27 -9.37 -0.19 -0.36
CA GLU A 27 -10.10 1.06 -0.66
C GLU A 27 -9.24 2.04 -1.47
N LEU A 28 -7.99 2.28 -1.06
CA LEU A 28 -7.11 3.22 -1.74
C LEU A 28 -6.67 2.71 -3.11
N LEU A 29 -6.40 1.41 -3.21
CA LEU A 29 -5.97 0.75 -4.44
C LEU A 29 -7.06 0.82 -5.52
N TYR A 30 -8.31 0.47 -5.18
CA TYR A 30 -9.42 0.45 -6.13
C TYR A 30 -10.22 1.75 -6.19
N GLY A 31 -10.02 2.66 -5.23
CA GLY A 31 -10.61 4.01 -5.19
C GLY A 31 -9.79 5.09 -5.92
N GLY A 32 -8.77 4.71 -6.68
CA GLY A 32 -7.98 5.64 -7.49
C GLY A 32 -7.01 6.53 -6.70
N SER A 33 -6.60 6.08 -5.51
CA SER A 33 -5.71 6.82 -4.60
C SER A 33 -4.43 6.04 -4.30
N ILE A 34 -3.85 5.35 -5.29
CA ILE A 34 -2.71 4.45 -5.09
C ILE A 34 -1.49 5.14 -4.44
N GLY A 35 -1.26 6.42 -4.73
CA GLY A 35 -0.19 7.22 -4.14
C GLY A 35 -0.27 7.36 -2.61
N LYS A 36 -1.45 7.15 -2.01
CA LYS A 36 -1.64 7.13 -0.55
C LYS A 36 -1.23 5.80 0.09
N LEU A 37 -1.02 4.73 -0.69
CA LEU A 37 -0.56 3.45 -0.14
C LEU A 37 0.82 3.57 0.53
N LYS A 38 1.67 4.52 0.10
CA LYS A 38 2.95 4.79 0.78
C LYS A 38 2.81 5.13 2.27
N GLU A 39 1.64 5.60 2.69
CA GLU A 39 1.32 5.88 4.09
C GLU A 39 0.98 4.60 4.88
N LEU A 40 0.59 3.52 4.20
CA LEU A 40 0.26 2.23 4.83
C LEU A 40 1.39 1.21 4.78
N MET A 41 2.41 1.46 3.96
CA MET A 41 3.41 0.46 3.60
C MET A 41 4.82 0.94 3.94
N VAL A 42 5.74 -0.01 4.17
CA VAL A 42 7.18 0.27 4.07
C VAL A 42 7.52 0.59 2.62
N GLY A 43 8.44 1.53 2.38
CA GLY A 43 8.74 2.03 1.02
C GLY A 43 9.10 0.94 0.00
N SER A 44 9.84 -0.10 0.41
CA SER A 44 10.14 -1.24 -0.46
C SER A 44 8.88 -2.05 -0.84
N SER A 45 7.97 -2.26 0.11
CA SER A 45 6.70 -2.97 -0.14
C SER A 45 5.74 -2.13 -0.98
N TYR A 46 5.78 -0.80 -0.85
CA TYR A 46 5.07 0.11 -1.74
C TYR A 46 5.53 -0.04 -3.19
N ARG A 47 6.84 -0.03 -3.44
CA ARG A 47 7.39 -0.22 -4.80
C ARG A 47 7.03 -1.57 -5.40
N MET A 48 7.19 -2.66 -4.62
CA MET A 48 6.76 -4.00 -5.05
C MET A 48 5.28 -4.04 -5.41
N THR A 49 4.44 -3.27 -4.71
CA THR A 49 3.01 -3.17 -5.02
C THR A 49 2.79 -2.51 -6.38
N LEU A 50 3.46 -1.38 -6.65
CA LEU A 50 3.38 -0.71 -7.95
C LEU A 50 3.84 -1.63 -9.09
N GLU A 51 4.93 -2.37 -8.89
CA GLU A 51 5.44 -3.36 -9.85
C GLU A 51 4.42 -4.48 -10.11
N ALA A 52 3.86 -5.06 -9.04
CA ALA A 52 2.90 -6.15 -9.16
C ALA A 52 1.63 -5.74 -9.92
N PHE A 53 1.07 -4.56 -9.63
CA PHE A 53 -0.11 -4.07 -10.35
C PHE A 53 0.21 -3.55 -11.76
N GLY A 54 1.43 -3.04 -11.93
CA GLY A 54 1.96 -2.53 -13.20
C GLY A 54 2.38 -3.61 -14.18
N LEU A 55 2.62 -4.85 -13.74
CA LEU A 55 3.13 -5.91 -14.60
C LEU A 55 2.31 -6.10 -15.88
N ARG A 56 0.97 -6.14 -15.78
CA ARG A 56 0.12 -6.29 -16.96
C ARG A 56 0.23 -5.11 -17.93
N LEU A 57 0.38 -3.90 -17.40
CA LEU A 57 0.49 -2.68 -18.20
C LEU A 57 1.88 -2.57 -18.83
N SER A 58 2.95 -2.92 -18.11
CA SER A 58 4.33 -2.87 -18.62
C SER A 58 4.57 -3.85 -19.76
N LEU A 59 3.88 -4.98 -19.78
CA LEU A 59 3.93 -5.93 -20.90
C LEU A 59 3.30 -5.38 -22.19
N LYS A 60 2.37 -4.42 -22.09
CA LYS A 60 1.63 -3.87 -23.23
C LYS A 60 2.08 -2.46 -23.63
N ASN A 61 2.73 -1.75 -22.72
CA ASN A 61 3.11 -0.36 -22.89
C ASN A 61 4.60 -0.18 -22.54
N PRO A 62 5.50 -0.17 -23.55
CA PRO A 62 6.93 0.02 -23.34
C PRO A 62 7.30 1.33 -22.65
N VAL A 63 6.52 2.40 -22.89
CA VAL A 63 6.74 3.70 -22.22
C VAL A 63 6.46 3.56 -20.72
N PHE A 64 5.36 2.91 -20.35
CA PHE A 64 5.06 2.62 -18.95
C PHE A 64 6.12 1.71 -18.32
N LYS A 65 6.60 0.70 -19.05
CA LYS A 65 7.70 -0.16 -18.57
C LYS A 65 8.94 0.66 -18.23
N SER A 66 9.36 1.57 -19.12
CA SER A 66 10.51 2.43 -18.87
C SER A 66 10.28 3.38 -17.69
N LEU A 67 9.06 3.87 -17.47
CA LEU A 67 8.73 4.67 -16.29
C LEU A 67 8.84 3.83 -15.01
N LEU A 68 8.31 2.61 -15.04
CA LEU A 68 8.31 1.69 -13.89
C LEU A 68 9.75 1.31 -13.47
N GLU A 69 10.66 1.11 -14.43
CA GLU A 69 12.08 0.85 -14.17
C GLU A 69 12.82 2.05 -13.54
N LYS A 70 12.27 3.26 -13.67
CA LYS A 70 12.87 4.52 -13.22
C LYS A 70 12.16 5.16 -12.03
N ILE A 71 11.26 4.44 -11.36
CA ILE A 71 10.46 5.01 -10.26
C ILE A 71 11.29 5.54 -9.08
N GLU A 72 12.53 5.07 -8.95
CA GLU A 72 13.45 5.50 -7.88
C GLU A 72 14.29 6.74 -8.28
N GLU A 73 14.26 7.15 -9.55
CA GLU A 73 15.10 8.25 -10.05
C GLU A 73 14.54 9.63 -9.66
N ASP A 74 13.21 9.84 -9.73
CA ASP A 74 12.58 11.11 -9.36
C ASP A 74 11.06 11.02 -9.05
N ASP A 75 10.58 11.97 -8.24
CA ASP A 75 9.18 12.05 -7.78
C ASP A 75 8.16 12.25 -8.92
N LYS A 76 8.54 12.87 -10.04
CA LYS A 76 7.64 13.06 -11.19
C LYS A 76 7.41 11.73 -11.90
N THR A 77 8.45 10.92 -12.04
CA THR A 77 8.34 9.57 -12.60
C THR A 77 7.43 8.70 -11.74
N LEU A 78 7.62 8.72 -10.40
CA LEU A 78 6.74 8.02 -9.47
C LEU A 78 5.28 8.47 -9.63
N LYS A 79 5.02 9.77 -9.59
CA LYS A 79 3.67 10.31 -9.75
C LYS A 79 3.04 9.88 -11.07
N LYS A 80 3.81 9.82 -12.16
CA LYS A 80 3.30 9.39 -13.46
C LYS A 80 2.92 7.91 -13.48
N VAL A 81 3.71 7.07 -12.83
CA VAL A 81 3.38 5.65 -12.66
C VAL A 81 2.10 5.48 -11.85
N GLU A 82 1.96 6.22 -10.74
CA GLU A 82 0.74 6.22 -9.92
C GLU A 82 -0.51 6.62 -10.73
N GLU A 83 -0.44 7.70 -11.50
CA GLU A 83 -1.53 8.16 -12.37
C GLU A 83 -1.97 7.08 -13.39
N LEU A 84 -1.00 6.48 -14.07
CA LEU A 84 -1.26 5.47 -15.09
C LEU A 84 -1.84 4.18 -14.49
N LEU A 85 -1.36 3.79 -13.31
CA LEU A 85 -1.90 2.65 -12.56
C LEU A 85 -3.32 2.90 -12.08
N CYS A 86 -3.62 4.09 -11.55
CA CYS A 86 -4.99 4.45 -11.17
C CYS A 86 -5.95 4.35 -12.36
N ALA A 87 -5.57 4.88 -13.53
CA ALA A 87 -6.38 4.80 -14.73
C ALA A 87 -6.60 3.34 -15.19
N GLU A 88 -5.54 2.54 -15.17
CA GLU A 88 -5.59 1.11 -15.52
C GLU A 88 -6.47 0.30 -14.56
N LEU A 89 -6.39 0.55 -13.25
CA LEU A 89 -7.24 -0.12 -12.25
C LEU A 89 -8.71 0.30 -12.37
N ALA A 90 -8.97 1.60 -12.57
CA ALA A 90 -10.31 2.11 -12.81
C ALA A 90 -10.95 1.51 -14.07
N TYR A 91 -10.17 1.35 -15.15
CA TYR A 91 -10.64 0.71 -16.39
C TYR A 91 -11.07 -0.75 -16.17
N ARG A 92 -10.39 -1.48 -15.27
CA ARG A 92 -10.76 -2.87 -14.94
C ARG A 92 -12.11 -2.98 -14.23
N LYS A 93 -12.60 -1.90 -13.60
CA LYS A 93 -13.85 -1.86 -12.81
C LYS A 93 -13.94 -2.97 -11.75
N ILE A 94 -12.82 -3.26 -11.11
CA ILE A 94 -12.74 -4.27 -10.05
C ILE A 94 -12.97 -3.58 -8.71
N SER A 95 -13.82 -4.16 -7.87
CA SER A 95 -13.95 -3.83 -6.46
C SER A 95 -14.11 -5.16 -5.72
N PRO A 96 -13.02 -5.71 -5.16
CA PRO A 96 -13.06 -7.03 -4.55
C PRO A 96 -13.76 -6.97 -3.20
N GLU A 97 -14.49 -8.04 -2.86
CA GLU A 97 -14.98 -8.26 -1.51
C GLU A 97 -13.83 -8.75 -0.62
N ILE A 98 -13.57 -8.02 0.47
CA ILE A 98 -12.52 -8.34 1.44
C ILE A 98 -13.15 -8.77 2.76
N GLN A 99 -12.79 -9.95 3.25
CA GLN A 99 -13.23 -10.45 4.55
C GLN A 99 -12.02 -10.91 5.38
N ILE A 100 -11.85 -10.34 6.58
CA ILE A 100 -10.79 -10.75 7.51
C ILE A 100 -11.15 -12.12 8.09
N VAL A 101 -10.19 -13.03 8.06
CA VAL A 101 -10.35 -14.41 8.56
C VAL A 101 -9.67 -14.55 9.92
N GLU A 102 -8.39 -14.19 9.98
CA GLU A 102 -7.58 -14.39 11.18
C GLU A 102 -6.46 -13.35 11.24
N VAL A 103 -6.02 -13.04 12.47
CA VAL A 103 -4.86 -12.22 12.75
C VAL A 103 -3.87 -13.02 13.59
N GLU A 104 -2.69 -13.26 13.05
CA GLU A 104 -1.62 -14.08 13.62
C GLU A 104 -0.44 -13.19 14.06
N MET A 105 -0.05 -13.29 15.34
CA MET A 105 1.15 -12.64 15.87
C MET A 105 2.40 -13.46 15.52
N ASN A 106 3.36 -12.84 14.83
CA ASN A 106 4.59 -13.47 14.34
C ASN A 106 5.87 -12.88 14.99
N GLY A 107 5.74 -12.41 16.22
CA GLY A 107 6.74 -11.69 17.01
C GLY A 107 6.15 -10.44 17.67
N GLU A 108 6.92 -9.75 18.51
CA GLU A 108 6.45 -8.54 19.21
C GLU A 108 6.11 -7.38 18.26
N GLU A 109 6.81 -7.30 17.14
CA GLU A 109 6.67 -6.24 16.14
C GLU A 109 6.25 -6.77 14.77
N ARG A 110 5.70 -7.98 14.68
CA ARG A 110 5.32 -8.62 13.42
C ARG A 110 3.97 -9.29 13.52
N MET A 111 3.17 -9.11 12.48
CA MET A 111 1.82 -9.68 12.40
C MET A 111 1.50 -10.13 10.99
N THR A 112 0.62 -11.11 10.86
CA THR A 112 0.06 -11.55 9.58
C THR A 112 -1.45 -11.50 9.67
N VAL A 113 -2.06 -10.84 8.70
CA VAL A 113 -3.52 -10.81 8.57
C VAL A 113 -3.89 -11.75 7.44
N HIS A 114 -4.64 -12.80 7.75
CA HIS A 114 -5.24 -13.71 6.80
C HIS A 114 -6.65 -13.20 6.45
N PHE A 115 -6.95 -13.14 5.16
CA PHE A 115 -8.22 -12.61 4.65
C PHE A 115 -8.61 -13.31 3.36
N THR A 116 -9.85 -13.11 2.91
CA THR A 116 -10.27 -13.51 1.57
C THR A 116 -10.47 -12.30 0.67
N GLU A 117 -10.03 -12.42 -0.58
CA GLU A 117 -10.31 -11.51 -1.68
C GLU A 117 -11.22 -12.25 -2.67
N ASN A 118 -12.50 -11.89 -2.74
CA ASN A 118 -13.51 -12.63 -3.52
C ASN A 118 -13.48 -14.14 -3.22
N LYS A 119 -13.51 -14.51 -1.93
CA LYS A 119 -13.44 -15.89 -1.41
C LYS A 119 -12.10 -16.62 -1.63
N LYS A 120 -11.10 -15.97 -2.22
CA LYS A 120 -9.75 -16.55 -2.36
C LYS A 120 -8.90 -16.14 -1.18
N GLU A 121 -8.29 -17.11 -0.51
CA GLU A 121 -7.40 -16.85 0.62
C GLU A 121 -6.17 -16.04 0.19
N LYS A 122 -5.85 -15.05 1.03
CA LYS A 122 -4.75 -14.11 0.91
C LYS A 122 -4.20 -13.83 2.29
N LYS A 123 -2.99 -13.28 2.32
CA LYS A 123 -2.36 -12.79 3.53
C LYS A 123 -1.57 -11.53 3.26
N LEU A 124 -1.57 -10.63 4.23
CA LEU A 124 -0.71 -9.47 4.27
C LEU A 124 0.15 -9.53 5.52
N TYR A 125 1.41 -9.13 5.34
CA TYR A 125 2.43 -9.15 6.37
C TYR A 125 2.66 -7.74 6.89
N PHE A 126 2.87 -7.63 8.19
CA PHE A 126 3.00 -6.35 8.87
C PHE A 126 4.25 -6.33 9.74
N SER A 127 4.90 -5.18 9.79
CA SER A 127 5.90 -4.86 10.80
C SER A 127 5.59 -3.54 11.48
N LYS A 128 5.94 -3.43 12.77
CA LYS A 128 5.81 -2.19 13.53
C LYS A 128 6.98 -1.26 13.19
N LYS A 129 6.70 0.02 12.92
CA LYS A 129 7.68 1.08 12.65
C LYS A 129 7.31 2.30 13.48
N ASN A 130 8.13 2.65 14.46
CA ASN A 130 7.89 3.78 15.38
C ASN A 130 6.47 3.71 15.97
N GLU A 131 6.10 2.57 16.56
CA GLU A 131 4.76 2.29 17.10
C GLU A 131 3.61 2.16 16.08
N VAL A 132 3.84 2.42 14.80
CA VAL A 132 2.81 2.32 13.75
C VAL A 132 2.94 1.03 12.96
N TRP A 133 1.85 0.30 12.77
CA TRP A 133 1.83 -0.87 11.88
C TRP A 133 1.91 -0.45 10.41
N LYS A 134 2.75 -1.15 9.63
CA LYS A 134 2.90 -0.95 8.19
C LYS A 134 2.88 -2.30 7.48
N ILE A 135 2.30 -2.34 6.29
CA ILE A 135 2.44 -3.49 5.40
C ILE A 135 3.90 -3.61 5.00
N ASP A 136 4.45 -4.81 5.21
CA ASP A 136 5.84 -5.15 4.98
C ASP A 136 5.93 -6.58 4.44
N TYR A 137 6.04 -6.72 3.12
CA TYR A 137 6.13 -8.03 2.45
C TYR A 137 7.38 -8.82 2.85
N TYR A 138 8.40 -8.18 3.43
CA TYR A 138 9.59 -8.87 3.92
C TYR A 138 9.41 -9.41 5.35
N ALA A 139 8.44 -8.89 6.12
CA ALA A 139 8.16 -9.34 7.48
C ALA A 139 7.59 -10.77 7.56
N GLY A 140 7.05 -11.29 6.46
CA GLY A 140 6.57 -12.66 6.34
C GLY A 140 7.64 -13.73 6.19
N ARG A 141 8.91 -13.34 6.02
CA ARG A 141 10.04 -14.28 6.03
C ARG A 141 10.37 -14.64 7.48
N ARG A 142 10.44 -15.94 7.78
CA ARG A 142 10.97 -16.43 9.06
C ARG A 142 12.35 -15.82 9.28
N ILE A 143 12.53 -15.09 10.37
CA ILE A 143 13.87 -14.79 10.88
C ILE A 143 14.31 -16.11 11.53
N SER A 144 15.27 -16.78 10.90
CA SER A 144 16.02 -17.89 11.51
C SER A 144 16.97 -17.35 12.57
#